data_AF-A0A2A2IP92-F1
#
_entry.id   AF-A0A2A2IP92-F1
#
_cell.length_a   1.000
_cell.length_b   1.000
_cell.length_c   1.000
_cell.angle_alpha   90.00
_cell.angle_beta   90.00
_cell.angle_gamma   90.00
#
_symmetry.space_group_name_H-M   'P 1'
#
loop_
_entity.id
_entity.type
_entity.pdbx_description
1 polymer ?
#
loop_
_entity_poly.entity_id
_entity_poly.type
_entity_poly.pdbx_seq_one_letter_code
_entity_poly.pdbx_strand_id
1 'polypeptide(L)'
;MLQIRRASTAEFAAVRDFYYAVIDEMKDAEFKPGWERDVYPSQDFLRASLDKGELYVGEIKGHLAAAMVVNHEYNESYDARRGLSTRRTTSFSSSTP
;
A
#
# COMPACT_ATOMS: atom_id res chain seq x y z
N MET A 1 -5.72 -22.81 -10.71
CA MET A 1 -6.61 -22.14 -9.75
C MET A 1 -5.74 -21.39 -8.77
N LEU A 2 -6.05 -20.11 -8.51
CA LEU A 2 -5.36 -19.30 -7.51
C LEU A 2 -5.87 -19.70 -6.12
N GLN A 3 -4.96 -19.97 -5.20
CA GLN A 3 -5.27 -20.19 -3.78
C GLN A 3 -4.74 -19.02 -2.98
N ILE A 4 -5.59 -18.36 -2.20
CA ILE A 4 -5.19 -17.24 -1.35
C ILE A 4 -5.19 -17.72 0.10
N ARG A 5 -4.09 -17.48 0.80
CA ARG A 5 -3.93 -17.82 2.22
C ARG A 5 -3.10 -16.75 2.94
N ARG A 6 -3.18 -16.73 4.28
CA ARG A 6 -2.23 -15.94 5.08
C ARG A 6 -0.83 -16.53 4.95
N ALA A 7 0.16 -15.65 4.87
CA ALA A 7 1.55 -16.03 4.94
C ALA A 7 1.96 -16.27 6.40
N SER A 8 2.86 -17.22 6.60
CA SER A 8 3.58 -17.42 7.85
C SER A 8 4.79 -16.49 7.94
N THR A 9 5.18 -16.12 9.16
CA THR A 9 6.42 -15.36 9.42
C THR A 9 7.67 -16.05 8.86
N ALA A 10 7.67 -17.39 8.75
CA ALA A 10 8.75 -18.16 8.13
C ALA A 10 8.92 -17.89 6.62
N GLU A 11 7.90 -17.34 5.97
CA GLU A 11 7.87 -17.10 4.52
C GLU A 11 8.35 -15.69 4.15
N PHE A 12 8.84 -14.91 5.11
CA PHE A 12 9.34 -13.55 4.90
C PHE A 12 10.33 -13.48 3.72
N ALA A 13 11.29 -14.40 3.64
CA ALA A 13 12.29 -14.39 2.58
C ALA A 13 11.64 -14.57 1.20
N ALA A 14 10.71 -15.52 1.07
CA ALA A 14 10.00 -15.77 -0.19
C ALA A 14 9.14 -14.57 -0.62
N VAL A 15 8.46 -13.92 0.33
CA VAL A 15 7.65 -12.72 0.07
C VAL A 15 8.52 -11.52 -0.34
N ARG A 16 9.64 -11.29 0.36
CA ARG A 16 10.60 -10.23 0.00
C ARG A 16 11.15 -10.45 -1.41
N ASP A 17 11.60 -11.67 -1.70
CA ASP A 17 12.19 -12.00 -2.99
C ASP A 17 11.17 -11.88 -4.12
N PHE A 18 9.89 -12.17 -3.86
CA PHE A 18 8.79 -11.89 -4.78
C PHE A 18 8.63 -10.40 -5.07
N TYR A 19 8.65 -9.53 -4.05
CA TYR A 19 8.59 -8.08 -4.30
C TYR A 19 9.80 -7.57 -5.07
N TYR A 20 11.00 -8.10 -4.82
CA TYR A 20 12.19 -7.74 -5.61
C TYR A 20 12.03 -8.13 -7.08
N ALA A 21 11.52 -9.32 -7.37
CA ALA A 21 11.23 -9.76 -8.73
C ALA A 21 10.20 -8.83 -9.40
N VAL A 22 9.12 -8.47 -8.71
CA VAL A 22 8.12 -7.52 -9.22
C VAL A 22 8.75 -6.15 -9.52
N ILE A 23 9.56 -5.62 -8.61
CA ILE A 23 10.23 -4.33 -8.79
C ILE A 23 11.17 -4.38 -10.01
N ASP A 24 11.89 -5.47 -10.19
CA ASP A 24 12.81 -5.64 -11.32
C ASP A 24 12.06 -5.70 -12.66
N GLU A 25 10.98 -6.49 -12.75
CA GLU A 25 10.13 -6.57 -13.95
C GLU A 25 9.49 -5.22 -14.29
N MET A 26 9.15 -4.43 -13.27
CA MET A 26 8.55 -3.10 -13.47
C MET A 26 9.56 -2.02 -13.90
N LYS A 27 10.87 -2.29 -13.91
CA LYS A 27 11.88 -1.32 -14.37
C LYS A 27 11.73 -0.93 -15.82
N ASP A 28 11.16 -1.82 -16.64
CA ASP A 28 10.99 -1.58 -18.08
C ASP A 28 9.53 -1.27 -18.47
N ALA A 29 8.63 -1.19 -17.49
CA ALA A 29 7.23 -0.85 -17.72
C ALA A 29 7.05 0.62 -18.15
N GLU A 30 6.13 0.86 -19.08
CA GLU A 30 5.75 2.20 -19.57
C GLU A 30 5.25 3.11 -18.43
N PHE A 31 4.53 2.52 -17.47
CA PHE A 31 4.03 3.20 -16.27
C PHE A 31 4.60 2.54 -15.01
N LYS A 32 5.58 3.20 -14.40
CA LYS A 32 6.27 2.72 -13.21
C LYS A 32 5.58 3.23 -11.95
N PRO A 33 5.34 2.38 -10.95
CA PRO A 33 4.78 2.81 -9.67
C PRO A 33 5.81 3.54 -8.78
N GLY A 34 7.08 3.60 -9.21
CA GLY A 34 8.17 4.22 -8.43
C GLY A 34 8.63 3.38 -7.24
N TRP A 35 8.38 2.07 -7.26
CA TRP A 35 8.77 1.18 -6.17
C TRP A 35 10.27 0.91 -6.21
N GLU A 36 10.90 1.01 -5.04
CA GLU A 36 12.31 0.74 -4.85
C GLU A 36 12.48 -0.33 -3.77
N ARG A 37 13.46 -1.22 -3.98
CA ARG A 37 13.78 -2.29 -3.04
C ARG A 37 14.06 -1.69 -1.66
N ASP A 38 13.49 -2.29 -0.62
CA ASP A 38 13.61 -1.87 0.78
C ASP A 38 13.00 -0.50 1.13
N VAL A 39 12.54 0.28 0.15
CA VAL A 39 11.79 1.53 0.36
C VAL A 39 10.29 1.25 0.35
N TYR A 40 9.78 0.61 -0.70
CA TYR A 40 8.38 0.19 -0.77
C TYR A 40 8.19 -1.13 -1.53
N PRO A 41 7.64 -2.16 -0.87
CA PRO A 41 7.46 -2.26 0.58
C PRO A 41 8.81 -2.37 1.31
N SER A 42 8.93 -1.73 2.48
CA SER A 42 10.12 -1.90 3.32
C SER A 42 10.11 -3.25 4.03
N GLN A 43 11.28 -3.75 4.43
CA GLN A 43 11.37 -5.02 5.16
C GLN A 43 10.64 -4.97 6.49
N ASP A 44 10.74 -3.85 7.22
CA ASP A 44 10.06 -3.66 8.50
C ASP A 44 8.54 -3.69 8.34
N PHE A 45 8.02 -3.08 7.27
CA PHE A 45 6.60 -3.14 6.94
C PHE A 45 6.15 -4.58 6.70
N LEU A 46 6.88 -5.34 5.87
CA LEU A 46 6.54 -6.74 5.60
C LEU A 46 6.58 -7.62 6.85
N ARG A 47 7.58 -7.44 7.72
CA ARG A 47 7.68 -8.16 9.00
C ARG A 47 6.51 -7.84 9.92
N ALA A 48 6.20 -6.55 10.09
CA ALA A 48 5.07 -6.12 10.91
C ALA A 48 3.73 -6.68 10.37
N SER A 49 3.53 -6.68 9.05
CA SER A 49 2.33 -7.25 8.44
C SER A 49 2.22 -8.77 8.62
N LEU A 50 3.35 -9.49 8.60
CA LEU A 50 3.38 -10.93 8.91
C LEU A 50 3.03 -11.18 10.38
N ASP A 51 3.62 -10.42 11.30
CA ASP A 51 3.38 -10.55 12.74
C ASP A 51 1.91 -10.23 13.10
N LYS A 52 1.30 -9.25 12.41
CA LYS A 52 -0.13 -8.91 12.56
C LYS A 52 -1.07 -9.89 11.84
N GLY A 53 -0.56 -10.80 11.01
CA GLY A 53 -1.38 -11.71 10.19
C GLY A 53 -2.15 -11.01 9.06
N GLU A 54 -1.66 -9.86 8.61
CA GLU A 54 -2.23 -9.00 7.56
C GLU A 54 -1.67 -9.31 6.16
N LEU A 55 -0.61 -10.12 6.08
CA LEU A 55 0.00 -10.50 4.80
C LEU A 55 -0.63 -11.79 4.24
N TYR A 56 -1.12 -11.69 3.01
CA TYR A 56 -1.69 -12.81 2.25
C TYR A 56 -0.86 -13.07 1.00
N VAL A 57 -0.74 -14.36 0.67
CA VAL A 57 -0.07 -14.84 -0.53
C VAL A 57 -1.06 -15.60 -1.40
N GLY A 58 -0.94 -15.38 -2.71
CA GLY A 58 -1.66 -16.10 -3.74
C GLY A 58 -0.74 -17.11 -4.40
N GLU A 59 -1.15 -18.38 -4.44
CA GLU A 59 -0.38 -19.46 -5.05
C GLU A 59 -1.08 -20.05 -6.26
N ILE A 60 -0.29 -20.38 -7.29
CA ILE A 60 -0.72 -21.18 -8.43
C ILE A 60 0.19 -22.40 -8.51
N LYS A 61 -0.39 -23.60 -8.37
CA LYS A 61 0.36 -24.87 -8.40
C LYS A 61 1.53 -24.88 -7.39
N GLY A 62 1.32 -24.35 -6.19
CA GLY A 62 2.33 -24.26 -5.13
C GLY A 62 3.42 -23.19 -5.34
N HIS A 63 3.29 -22.35 -6.37
CA HIS A 63 4.22 -21.25 -6.63
C HIS A 63 3.58 -19.93 -6.25
N LEU A 64 4.35 -19.07 -5.57
CA LEU A 64 3.93 -17.73 -5.21
C LEU A 64 3.69 -16.89 -6.48
N ALA A 65 2.46 -16.45 -6.67
CA ALA A 65 2.00 -15.70 -7.84
C ALA A 65 1.47 -14.31 -7.48
N ALA A 66 1.14 -14.07 -6.21
CA ALA A 66 0.69 -12.78 -5.71
C ALA A 66 1.03 -12.59 -4.23
N ALA A 67 1.21 -11.34 -3.82
CA ALA A 67 1.34 -10.95 -2.42
C ALA A 67 0.49 -9.69 -2.18
N MET A 68 -0.24 -9.65 -1.07
CA MET A 68 -1.00 -8.48 -0.64
C MET A 68 -0.88 -8.29 0.87
N VAL A 69 -0.82 -7.03 1.30
CA VAL A 69 -1.03 -6.66 2.70
C VAL A 69 -2.43 -6.07 2.80
N VAL A 70 -3.27 -6.67 3.64
CA VAL A 70 -4.65 -6.24 3.88
C VAL A 70 -4.79 -5.95 5.37
N ASN A 71 -4.89 -4.66 5.69
CA ASN A 71 -5.03 -4.17 7.06
C ASN A 71 -6.28 -3.27 7.18
N HIS A 72 -6.55 -2.82 8.41
CA HIS A 72 -7.66 -1.90 8.72
C HIS A 72 -7.18 -0.44 8.83
N GLU A 73 -5.97 -0.15 8.37
CA GLU A 73 -5.37 1.19 8.40
C GLU A 73 -5.62 1.87 7.05
N TYR A 74 -6.02 3.14 7.07
CA TYR A 74 -6.14 3.97 5.88
C TYR A 74 -5.12 5.09 5.95
N ASN A 75 -4.61 5.54 4.80
CA ASN A 75 -3.76 6.72 4.78
C ASN A 75 -4.60 7.94 5.23
N GLU A 76 -4.07 8.72 6.18
CA GLU A 76 -4.70 9.94 6.70
C GLU A 76 -5.13 10.91 5.61
N SER A 77 -4.43 10.93 4.46
CA SER A 77 -4.82 11.75 3.30
C SER A 77 -6.20 11.42 2.72
N TYR A 78 -6.73 10.22 3.00
CA TYR A 78 -8.09 9.82 2.62
C TYR A 78 -9.15 10.25 3.66
N ASP A 79 -8.75 10.81 4.80
CA ASP A 79 -9.66 11.43 5.78
C ASP A 79 -10.10 12.83 5.33
N ALA A 80 -10.76 12.91 4.19
CA ALA A 80 -11.24 14.17 3.62
C ALA A 80 -12.36 14.84 4.44
N ARG A 81 -12.65 14.40 5.68
CA ARG A 81 -13.72 14.96 6.54
C ARG A 81 -13.31 16.12 7.45
N ARG A 82 -12.18 16.81 7.20
CA ARG A 82 -11.84 18.04 7.94
C ARG A 82 -11.30 19.20 7.09
N GLY A 83 -11.64 19.28 5.79
CA GLY A 83 -11.03 20.27 4.88
C GLY A 83 -11.92 21.27 4.14
N LEU A 84 -13.26 21.14 4.14
CA LEU A 84 -14.13 21.97 3.29
C LEU A 84 -15.38 22.49 4.02
N SER A 85 -15.21 23.26 5.10
CA SER A 85 -16.29 24.13 5.60
C SER A 85 -15.78 25.27 6.47
N THR A 86 -14.82 26.07 5.99
CA THR A 86 -14.64 27.44 6.52
C THR A 86 -13.99 28.37 5.49
N ARG A 87 -14.61 28.53 4.30
CA ARG A 87 -14.45 29.80 3.60
C ARG A 87 -15.36 30.82 4.29
N ARG A 88 -14.74 31.46 5.28
CA ARG A 88 -15.04 32.75 5.88
C ARG A 88 -15.91 33.60 4.95
N THR A 89 -17.17 33.82 5.31
CA THR A 89 -17.99 34.93 4.84
C THR A 89 -17.29 36.21 5.31
N THR A 90 -16.36 36.73 4.52
CA THR A 90 -15.97 38.14 4.64
C THR A 90 -17.12 38.96 4.04
N SER A 91 -17.93 39.49 4.93
CA SER A 91 -18.93 40.53 4.68
C SER A 91 -18.29 41.68 3.89
N PHE A 92 -18.76 41.89 2.67
CA PHE A 92 -18.50 43.14 1.95
C PHE A 92 -19.61 44.12 2.33
N SER A 93 -19.33 44.98 3.31
CA SER A 93 -20.16 46.12 3.65
C SER A 93 -19.89 47.22 2.63
N SER A 94 -20.80 47.43 1.68
CA SER A 94 -20.76 48.60 0.80
C SER A 94 -21.32 49.81 1.55
N SER A 95 -20.45 50.63 2.10
CA SER A 95 -20.76 52.01 2.47
C SER A 95 -20.55 52.91 1.24
N THR A 96 -21.53 53.76 1.03
CA THR A 96 -21.80 54.71 -0.07
C THR A 96 -20.69 55.75 -0.31
N PRO A 97 -20.77 56.51 -1.41
CA PRO A 97 -21.48 57.80 -1.34
C PRO A 97 -22.64 57.94 -2.34
#